data_AF-A0A924WHC8-F1
#
_entry.id   AF-A0A924WHC8-F1
#
_cell.length_a   1.000
_cell.length_b   1.000
_cell.length_c   1.000
_cell.angle_alpha   90.00
_cell.angle_beta   90.00
_cell.angle_gamma   90.00
#
_symmetry.space_group_name_H-M   'P 1'
#
loop_
_entity.id
_entity.type
_entity.pdbx_description
1 polymer ?
#
loop_
_entity_poly.entity_id
_entity_poly.type
_entity_poly.pdbx_seq_one_letter_code
_entity_poly.pdbx_strand_id
1 'polypeptide(L)'
;MRLFTLFAFALLLSPTLSKAQSLPLERRSDWTTAGRQSPIPDYSKVLNILNFGGSGDSATLNEIPFQQAVAALQGQPGVIYFPPGKYLFHNPIHLRDSLIVRGEGSPFTTLYFDLGSTQQNCIVSRGTIVHDSSAFPLTQSAVRGDTLLYAETDLKPGDCARLQFDDSLLIFSSWALGSAGQLFDVLAATDSEILVNHPLRLDCDWALHPRLRKIDPVDDAGLECLKIKRLDPNVPIGSNILFEHSRRCWLVGVESEVCNFAHFTFDGSTHCEVYGCYAHDAFAYGGSGQGYGLVLEFTSSDNRAQNNIFKHLRHSMLLQSGANGNVLGYNFSTDPIWVEFPNDAAGEIVLHGNYPSYNLFEGNICENIRPDGSHGNNGPFNTLFRNRTTGYGLITTEPNYQHSLNILGNEIVPGGLFQGLYVVSGTDHFEQGNSQGGAIVPAGTPAQEDTSLYFRQLPSFLSGTNFLIGPPSAFNTASIPAKDRFFSGNEKTDCEARTGLIVGSFEPPSAAFQFGVYPNPASAECFVFMGVPGAVEIFDLSGKCRFSSENVDGKLRIPCAYWPAGLYLVRAKCAGKTAAKFMLKMP
;
A
#
# COMPACT_ATOMS: atom_id res chain seq x y z
N MET A 1 7.32 74.20 14.68
CA MET A 1 7.04 73.61 13.36
C MET A 1 7.64 72.21 13.37
N ARG A 2 6.80 71.17 13.50
CA ARG A 2 7.21 69.80 13.85
C ARG A 2 7.67 69.04 12.61
N LEU A 3 8.88 68.46 12.67
CA LEU A 3 9.42 67.50 11.71
C LEU A 3 8.58 66.20 11.75
N PHE A 4 8.04 65.79 10.61
CA PHE A 4 7.47 64.46 10.42
C PHE A 4 8.54 63.54 9.84
N THR A 5 8.99 62.57 10.63
CA THR A 5 9.87 61.49 10.19
C THR A 5 8.99 60.38 9.62
N LEU A 6 9.02 60.19 8.30
CA LEU A 6 8.34 59.07 7.63
C LEU A 6 9.23 57.82 7.75
N PHE A 7 8.83 56.84 8.57
CA PHE A 7 9.44 55.52 8.57
C PHE A 7 8.83 54.69 7.44
N ALA A 8 9.59 54.49 6.36
CA ALA A 8 9.24 53.54 5.31
C ALA A 8 9.62 52.12 5.77
N PHE A 9 8.61 51.32 6.13
CA PHE A 9 8.78 49.90 6.41
C PHE A 9 8.89 49.15 5.06
N ALA A 10 10.11 48.81 4.66
CA ALA A 10 10.33 47.91 3.53
C ALA A 10 9.98 46.47 3.98
N LEU A 11 8.79 45.99 3.60
CA LEU A 11 8.48 44.56 3.66
C LEU A 11 9.39 43.83 2.65
N LEU A 12 10.44 43.20 3.16
CA LEU A 12 11.16 42.13 2.46
C LEU A 12 10.24 40.91 2.39
N LEU A 13 9.31 40.92 1.42
CA LEU A 13 8.66 39.71 0.95
C LEU A 13 9.71 38.92 0.16
N SER A 14 10.43 38.04 0.83
CA SER A 14 11.14 36.97 0.16
C SER A 14 10.12 36.16 -0.63
N PRO A 15 10.25 36.04 -1.97
CA PRO A 15 9.43 35.10 -2.72
C PRO A 15 9.96 33.71 -2.35
N THR A 16 9.40 33.11 -1.30
CA THR A 16 9.39 31.65 -1.25
C THR A 16 8.56 31.23 -2.45
N LEU A 17 9.23 30.85 -3.53
CA LEU A 17 8.66 30.02 -4.59
C LEU A 17 8.14 28.77 -3.88
N SER A 18 6.88 28.82 -3.45
CA SER A 18 6.14 27.63 -3.09
C SER A 18 6.05 26.85 -4.39
N LYS A 19 6.89 25.82 -4.55
CA LYS A 19 6.71 24.87 -5.63
C LYS A 19 5.35 24.23 -5.40
N ALA A 20 4.38 24.58 -6.23
CA ALA A 20 3.12 23.87 -6.24
C ALA A 20 3.42 22.41 -6.61
N GLN A 21 3.19 21.51 -5.66
CA GLN A 21 3.12 20.08 -5.90
C GLN A 21 2.18 19.80 -7.08
N SER A 22 2.56 18.89 -7.98
CA SER A 22 1.84 18.77 -9.27
C SER A 22 0.46 18.15 -9.14
N LEU A 23 0.31 17.14 -8.28
CA LEU A 23 -0.99 16.60 -7.86
C LEU A 23 -1.56 17.43 -6.68
N PRO A 24 -2.83 17.87 -6.68
CA PRO A 24 -3.39 18.61 -5.55
C PRO A 24 -3.46 17.78 -4.26
N LEU A 25 -3.25 18.40 -3.09
CA LEU A 25 -3.21 17.70 -1.79
C LEU A 25 -4.53 16.98 -1.47
N GLU A 26 -5.64 17.58 -1.86
CA GLU A 26 -6.99 17.03 -1.76
C GLU A 26 -7.24 15.84 -2.70
N ARG A 27 -6.29 15.46 -3.56
CA ARG A 27 -6.37 14.24 -4.39
C ARG A 27 -5.32 13.19 -4.00
N ARG A 28 -4.63 13.39 -2.87
CA ARG A 28 -3.53 12.53 -2.38
C ARG A 28 -3.93 11.70 -1.16
N SER A 29 -3.20 10.59 -0.99
CA SER A 29 -2.97 9.90 0.28
C SER A 29 -1.47 9.98 0.60
N ASP A 30 -1.07 9.74 1.85
CA ASP A 30 0.35 9.58 2.15
C ASP A 30 0.80 8.16 1.77
N TRP A 31 1.33 8.01 0.55
CA TRP A 31 1.81 6.72 0.07
C TRP A 31 3.18 6.33 0.63
N THR A 32 3.86 7.23 1.35
CA THR A 32 5.16 6.92 1.96
C THR A 32 5.06 5.92 3.12
N THR A 33 3.85 5.71 3.65
CA THR A 33 3.55 4.74 4.71
C THR A 33 3.12 3.36 4.20
N ALA A 34 2.96 3.20 2.89
CA ALA A 34 2.62 1.89 2.32
C ALA A 34 3.75 0.88 2.51
N GLY A 35 3.41 -0.41 2.48
CA GLY A 35 4.32 -1.51 2.74
C GLY A 35 4.86 -1.53 4.17
N ARG A 36 5.92 -2.30 4.36
CA ARG A 36 6.58 -2.38 5.67
C ARG A 36 7.23 -1.05 6.03
N GLN A 37 7.03 -0.63 7.28
CA GLN A 37 7.65 0.55 7.88
C GLN A 37 8.90 0.21 8.72
N SER A 38 9.28 -1.07 8.73
CA SER A 38 10.47 -1.59 9.39
C SER A 38 11.13 -2.67 8.54
N PRO A 39 12.45 -2.90 8.69
CA PRO A 39 13.12 -4.00 8.01
C PRO A 39 12.45 -5.35 8.29
N ILE A 40 12.63 -6.31 7.37
CA ILE A 40 12.26 -7.69 7.65
C ILE A 40 13.01 -8.16 8.91
N PRO A 41 12.30 -8.78 9.89
CA PRO A 41 12.95 -9.35 11.06
C PRO A 41 13.93 -10.47 10.68
N ASP A 42 15.08 -10.50 11.35
CA ASP A 42 16.01 -11.60 11.22
C ASP A 42 15.83 -12.59 12.37
N TYR A 43 15.11 -13.69 12.12
CA TYR A 43 14.87 -14.72 13.12
C TYR A 43 16.08 -15.65 13.25
N SER A 44 16.70 -15.64 14.43
CA SER A 44 17.93 -16.39 14.71
C SER A 44 17.77 -17.91 14.67
N LYS A 45 16.55 -18.42 14.92
CA LYS A 45 16.24 -19.85 14.88
C LYS A 45 15.91 -20.28 13.46
N VAL A 46 16.88 -20.90 12.79
CA VAL A 46 16.74 -21.48 11.44
C VAL A 46 16.75 -22.99 11.53
N LEU A 47 15.69 -23.63 11.08
CA LEU A 47 15.51 -25.08 11.07
C LEU A 47 15.51 -25.60 9.64
N ASN A 48 16.52 -26.41 9.29
CA ASN A 48 16.59 -27.06 7.99
C ASN A 48 15.59 -28.22 7.92
N ILE A 49 14.73 -28.24 6.90
CA ILE A 49 13.68 -29.26 6.74
C ILE A 49 14.24 -30.70 6.63
N LEU A 50 15.47 -30.86 6.12
CA LEU A 50 16.11 -32.18 6.01
C LEU A 50 16.34 -32.83 7.39
N ASN A 51 16.51 -32.03 8.45
CA ASN A 51 16.68 -32.54 9.81
C ASN A 51 15.38 -33.15 10.39
N PHE A 52 14.26 -32.96 9.70
CA PHE A 52 12.94 -33.46 10.06
C PHE A 52 12.44 -34.50 9.04
N GLY A 53 13.34 -35.04 8.21
CA GLY A 53 13.00 -36.03 7.19
C GLY A 53 12.46 -35.47 5.88
N GLY A 54 12.59 -34.15 5.66
CA GLY A 54 12.24 -33.55 4.37
C GLY A 54 13.13 -34.07 3.25
N SER A 55 12.61 -34.13 2.03
CA SER A 55 13.34 -34.58 0.85
C SER A 55 12.98 -33.73 -0.37
N GLY A 56 14.02 -33.20 -1.01
CA GLY A 56 13.94 -32.36 -2.22
C GLY A 56 14.03 -33.16 -3.53
N ASP A 57 13.48 -34.38 -3.56
CA ASP A 57 13.59 -35.35 -4.66
C ASP A 57 12.43 -35.33 -5.66
N SER A 58 11.49 -34.39 -5.52
CA SER A 58 10.22 -34.25 -6.27
C SER A 58 9.19 -35.38 -6.12
N ALA A 59 9.44 -36.39 -5.27
CA ALA A 59 8.57 -37.55 -5.13
C ALA A 59 8.09 -37.76 -3.68
N THR A 60 8.95 -37.49 -2.71
CA THR A 60 8.66 -37.66 -1.30
C THR A 60 7.82 -36.48 -0.79
N LEU A 61 6.78 -36.82 -0.04
CA LEU A 61 5.87 -35.87 0.60
C LEU A 61 6.51 -35.17 1.79
N ASN A 62 6.36 -33.84 1.86
CA ASN A 62 7.06 -32.98 2.83
C ASN A 62 6.16 -32.39 3.93
N GLU A 63 4.89 -32.79 4.03
CA GLU A 63 3.95 -32.26 5.04
C GLU A 63 4.39 -32.60 6.47
N ILE A 64 4.68 -33.88 6.74
CA ILE A 64 5.09 -34.30 8.08
C ILE A 64 6.43 -33.66 8.48
N PRO A 65 7.48 -33.68 7.62
CA PRO A 65 8.71 -32.94 7.90
C PRO A 65 8.50 -31.46 8.19
N PHE A 66 7.65 -30.79 7.39
CA PHE A 66 7.34 -29.37 7.60
C PHE A 66 6.63 -29.14 8.94
N GLN A 67 5.59 -29.94 9.25
CA GLN A 67 4.86 -29.86 10.52
C GLN A 67 5.79 -30.08 11.73
N GLN A 68 6.70 -31.05 11.64
CA GLN A 68 7.68 -31.32 12.69
C GLN A 68 8.68 -30.18 12.86
N ALA A 69 9.16 -29.59 11.75
CA ALA A 69 10.05 -28.45 11.79
C ALA A 69 9.36 -27.21 12.43
N VAL A 70 8.10 -26.93 12.07
CA VAL A 70 7.31 -25.86 12.68
C VAL A 70 7.06 -26.12 14.16
N ALA A 71 6.72 -27.36 14.55
CA ALA A 71 6.52 -27.73 15.95
C ALA A 71 7.81 -27.56 16.78
N ALA A 72 8.97 -27.85 16.20
CA ALA A 72 10.28 -27.66 16.84
C ALA A 72 10.62 -26.18 17.11
N LEU A 73 9.93 -25.22 16.48
CA LEU A 73 10.02 -23.81 16.85
C LEU A 73 9.35 -23.50 18.20
N GLN A 74 8.46 -24.37 18.70
CA GLN A 74 7.77 -24.22 19.99
C GLN A 74 7.01 -22.89 20.12
N GLY A 75 6.36 -22.46 19.03
CA GLY A 75 5.63 -21.20 18.95
C GLY A 75 6.49 -19.93 18.85
N GLN A 76 7.82 -20.05 18.92
CA GLN A 76 8.72 -18.91 18.78
C GLN A 76 8.88 -18.47 17.31
N PRO A 77 9.27 -17.21 17.05
CA PRO A 77 9.69 -16.77 15.73
C PRO A 77 10.79 -17.66 15.14
N GLY A 78 10.74 -17.92 13.83
CA GLY A 78 11.74 -18.79 13.21
C GLY A 78 11.62 -18.94 11.71
N VAL A 79 12.66 -19.55 11.14
CA VAL A 79 12.77 -19.84 9.71
C VAL A 79 12.74 -21.35 9.50
N ILE A 80 11.88 -21.83 8.60
CA ILE A 80 11.99 -23.16 8.03
C ILE A 80 12.73 -23.02 6.71
N TYR A 81 13.93 -23.60 6.67
CA TYR A 81 14.85 -23.48 5.56
C TYR A 81 14.81 -24.73 4.67
N PHE A 82 14.66 -24.50 3.37
CA PHE A 82 14.61 -25.49 2.31
C PHE A 82 15.87 -25.39 1.44
N PRO A 83 16.87 -26.29 1.62
CA PRO A 83 18.05 -26.31 0.76
C PRO A 83 17.68 -26.66 -0.70
N PRO A 84 18.64 -26.61 -1.65
CA PRO A 84 18.36 -26.88 -3.05
C PRO A 84 17.67 -28.22 -3.25
N GLY A 85 16.60 -28.23 -4.05
CA GLY A 85 15.74 -29.40 -4.23
C GLY A 85 14.32 -29.04 -4.64
N LYS A 86 13.54 -30.09 -4.88
CA LYS A 86 12.13 -30.04 -5.29
C LYS A 86 11.28 -30.75 -4.26
N TYR A 87 10.45 -30.01 -3.54
CA TYR A 87 9.70 -30.52 -2.38
C TYR A 87 8.23 -30.63 -2.73
N LEU A 88 7.68 -31.84 -2.71
CA LEU A 88 6.27 -32.11 -3.05
C LEU A 88 5.36 -31.97 -1.82
N PHE A 89 4.23 -31.29 -2.02
CA PHE A 89 3.14 -31.13 -1.07
C PHE A 89 1.79 -31.43 -1.76
N HIS A 90 0.96 -32.22 -1.09
CA HIS A 90 -0.47 -32.43 -1.40
C HIS A 90 -1.40 -31.61 -0.49
N ASN A 91 -0.85 -30.92 0.51
CA ASN A 91 -1.60 -30.04 1.39
C ASN A 91 -1.01 -28.61 1.41
N PRO A 92 -1.82 -27.58 1.71
CA PRO A 92 -1.34 -26.22 1.86
C PRO A 92 -0.29 -26.08 2.96
N ILE A 93 0.64 -25.15 2.77
CA ILE A 93 1.51 -24.65 3.83
C ILE A 93 0.80 -23.49 4.55
N HIS A 94 0.69 -23.58 5.87
CA HIS A 94 0.13 -22.51 6.69
C HIS A 94 1.25 -21.69 7.34
N LEU A 95 1.28 -20.40 7.02
CA LEU A 95 2.13 -19.42 7.69
C LEU A 95 1.40 -18.90 8.93
N ARG A 96 2.01 -19.10 10.10
CA ARG A 96 1.60 -18.47 11.36
C ARG A 96 2.45 -17.22 11.63
N ASP A 97 2.09 -16.49 12.67
CA ASP A 97 2.85 -15.34 13.17
C ASP A 97 4.34 -15.65 13.26
N SER A 98 5.13 -14.73 12.72
CA SER A 98 6.60 -14.79 12.79
C SER A 98 7.22 -16.08 12.24
N LEU A 99 6.59 -16.69 11.23
CA LEU A 99 7.13 -17.84 10.50
C LEU A 99 7.64 -17.41 9.13
N ILE A 100 8.90 -17.72 8.85
CA ILE A 100 9.49 -17.55 7.52
C ILE A 100 9.69 -18.91 6.87
N VAL A 101 9.26 -19.05 5.62
CA VAL A 101 9.65 -20.16 4.75
C VAL A 101 10.68 -19.63 3.75
N ARG A 102 11.89 -20.20 3.76
CA ARG A 102 13.03 -19.70 2.99
C ARG A 102 13.68 -20.80 2.16
N GLY A 103 13.98 -20.53 0.89
CA GLY A 103 14.84 -21.36 0.04
C GLY A 103 16.22 -20.75 -0.25
N GLU A 104 16.92 -21.34 -1.21
CA GLU A 104 18.26 -20.90 -1.69
C GLU A 104 18.20 -20.13 -3.02
N GLY A 105 17.05 -19.54 -3.35
CA GLY A 105 16.78 -18.87 -4.62
C GLY A 105 15.85 -19.68 -5.51
N SER A 106 15.10 -19.01 -6.38
CA SER A 106 14.11 -19.65 -7.25
C SER A 106 14.68 -20.69 -8.24
N PRO A 107 15.94 -20.59 -8.71
CA PRO A 107 16.54 -21.65 -9.53
C PRO A 107 16.88 -22.92 -8.75
N PHE A 108 17.04 -22.84 -7.43
CA PHE A 108 17.62 -23.90 -6.60
C PHE A 108 16.58 -24.62 -5.75
N THR A 109 15.60 -23.89 -5.21
CA THR A 109 14.57 -24.44 -4.32
C THR A 109 13.19 -24.30 -4.97
N THR A 110 12.50 -25.41 -5.22
CA THR A 110 11.12 -25.42 -5.73
C THR A 110 10.18 -26.17 -4.79
N LEU A 111 9.05 -25.58 -4.46
CA LEU A 111 7.93 -26.20 -3.79
C LEU A 111 6.86 -26.56 -4.82
N TYR A 112 6.59 -27.86 -4.98
CA TYR A 112 5.52 -28.38 -5.81
C TYR A 112 4.26 -28.59 -4.98
N PHE A 113 3.14 -28.13 -5.52
CA PHE A 113 1.82 -28.37 -4.94
C PHE A 113 0.97 -29.16 -5.93
N ASP A 114 0.48 -30.31 -5.49
CA ASP A 114 -0.58 -31.09 -6.15
C ASP A 114 -1.74 -31.26 -5.16
N LEU A 115 -2.65 -30.30 -5.16
CA LEU A 115 -3.75 -30.20 -4.19
C LEU A 115 -4.99 -31.00 -4.61
N GLY A 116 -4.84 -31.93 -5.56
CA GLY A 116 -5.85 -32.92 -5.91
C GLY A 116 -7.17 -32.37 -6.44
N SER A 117 -7.18 -31.28 -7.24
CA SER A 117 -8.45 -30.81 -7.83
C SER A 117 -9.46 -30.19 -6.85
N THR A 118 -8.98 -29.67 -5.72
CA THR A 118 -9.80 -28.99 -4.69
C THR A 118 -9.59 -27.46 -4.65
N GLN A 119 -10.58 -26.73 -4.14
CA GLN A 119 -10.51 -25.27 -3.95
C GLN A 119 -9.60 -24.92 -2.77
N GLN A 120 -8.29 -24.91 -3.05
CA GLN A 120 -7.26 -24.65 -2.05
C GLN A 120 -6.18 -23.73 -2.63
N ASN A 121 -5.55 -23.01 -1.71
CA ASN A 121 -4.37 -22.20 -1.99
C ASN A 121 -3.11 -23.01 -1.63
N CYS A 122 -1.98 -22.77 -2.30
CA CYS A 122 -0.75 -23.51 -2.00
C CYS A 122 -0.13 -23.07 -0.66
N ILE A 123 -0.01 -21.77 -0.43
CA ILE A 123 0.51 -21.19 0.82
C ILE A 123 -0.49 -20.17 1.36
N VAL A 124 -0.81 -20.27 2.66
CA VAL A 124 -1.85 -19.47 3.31
C VAL A 124 -1.33 -18.86 4.61
N SER A 125 -1.43 -17.55 4.72
CA SER A 125 -1.42 -16.81 5.98
C SER A 125 -2.84 -16.30 6.24
N ARG A 126 -3.44 -16.61 7.39
CA ARG A 126 -4.84 -16.27 7.69
C ARG A 126 -5.00 -15.80 9.13
N GLY A 127 -5.15 -14.50 9.30
CA GLY A 127 -5.63 -13.91 10.55
C GLY A 127 -7.14 -14.04 10.70
N THR A 128 -7.69 -13.47 11.77
CA THR A 128 -9.13 -13.55 12.08
C THR A 128 -9.73 -12.18 12.33
N ILE A 129 -10.93 -11.93 11.77
CA ILE A 129 -11.78 -10.81 12.21
C ILE A 129 -12.48 -11.26 13.50
N VAL A 130 -12.34 -10.47 14.57
CA VAL A 130 -13.02 -10.76 15.85
C VAL A 130 -14.54 -10.63 15.65
N HIS A 131 -15.32 -11.58 16.20
CA HIS A 131 -16.75 -11.81 15.92
C HIS A 131 -17.65 -10.56 15.85
N ASP A 132 -18.72 -10.61 15.05
CA ASP A 132 -19.67 -9.51 14.78
C ASP A 132 -20.20 -8.76 16.01
N SER A 133 -20.35 -9.42 17.17
CA SER A 133 -20.79 -8.80 18.42
C SER A 133 -19.74 -7.90 19.09
N SER A 134 -18.55 -7.77 18.50
CA SER A 134 -17.39 -7.00 19.00
C SER A 134 -17.04 -5.77 18.15
N ALA A 135 -17.92 -5.35 17.23
CA ALA A 135 -17.72 -4.10 16.51
C ALA A 135 -17.89 -2.91 17.47
N PHE A 136 -17.06 -1.88 17.31
CA PHE A 136 -17.12 -0.62 18.04
C PHE A 136 -17.78 0.43 17.14
N PRO A 137 -19.09 0.71 17.28
CA PRO A 137 -19.76 1.71 16.45
C PRO A 137 -19.17 3.09 16.73
N LEU A 138 -18.94 3.86 15.68
CA LEU A 138 -18.54 5.25 15.88
C LEU A 138 -19.74 6.04 16.45
N THR A 139 -19.47 6.90 17.42
CA THR A 139 -20.50 7.73 18.08
C THR A 139 -20.84 8.98 17.29
N GLN A 140 -20.08 9.27 16.23
CA GLN A 140 -20.29 10.40 15.32
C GLN A 140 -19.67 10.10 13.94
N SER A 141 -19.98 10.97 12.98
CA SER A 141 -19.36 10.93 11.65
C SER A 141 -17.85 11.16 11.77
N ALA A 142 -17.09 10.51 10.90
CA ALA A 142 -15.67 10.78 10.73
C ALA A 142 -15.43 11.22 9.29
N VAL A 143 -14.59 12.22 9.08
CA VAL A 143 -14.31 12.77 7.75
C VAL A 143 -12.90 12.41 7.31
N ARG A 144 -12.69 12.44 6.00
CA ARG A 144 -11.37 12.31 5.41
C ARG A 144 -10.39 13.29 6.07
N GLY A 145 -9.20 12.80 6.39
CA GLY A 145 -8.18 13.58 7.08
C GLY A 145 -8.19 13.39 8.60
N ASP A 146 -9.27 12.84 9.18
CA ASP A 146 -9.31 12.53 10.59
C ASP A 146 -8.34 11.40 10.94
N THR A 147 -7.66 11.55 12.08
CA THR A 147 -6.85 10.49 12.71
C THR A 147 -7.39 10.09 14.08
N LEU A 148 -8.39 10.81 14.59
CA LEU A 148 -9.00 10.59 15.89
C LEU A 148 -10.45 10.17 15.68
N LEU A 149 -10.76 8.94 16.09
CA LEU A 149 -12.08 8.33 16.00
C LEU A 149 -12.70 8.22 17.38
N TYR A 150 -14.03 8.22 17.44
CA TYR A 150 -14.78 8.20 18.69
C TYR A 150 -15.71 7.00 18.72
N ALA A 151 -15.45 6.08 19.64
CA ALA A 151 -16.24 4.88 19.87
C ALA A 151 -15.97 4.37 21.28
N GLU A 152 -16.99 3.83 21.95
CA GLU A 152 -16.76 3.03 23.16
C GLU A 152 -16.00 1.77 22.77
N THR A 153 -14.84 1.53 23.39
CA THR A 153 -13.92 0.51 22.91
C THR A 153 -13.01 -0.05 24.00
N ASP A 154 -12.59 -1.29 23.81
CA ASP A 154 -11.49 -1.90 24.55
C ASP A 154 -10.21 -2.05 23.70
N LEU A 155 -10.15 -1.44 22.51
CA LEU A 155 -8.93 -1.39 21.68
C LEU A 155 -7.75 -0.83 22.47
N LYS A 156 -6.54 -1.28 22.11
CA LYS A 156 -5.29 -0.91 22.76
C LYS A 156 -4.23 -0.54 21.71
N PRO A 157 -3.20 0.26 22.08
CA PRO A 157 -2.06 0.50 21.21
C PRO A 157 -1.50 -0.80 20.63
N GLY A 158 -1.30 -0.85 19.31
CA GLY A 158 -0.81 -2.02 18.58
C GLY A 158 -1.91 -2.94 18.00
N ASP A 159 -3.17 -2.78 18.41
CA ASP A 159 -4.28 -3.48 17.78
C ASP A 159 -4.45 -3.06 16.31
N CYS A 160 -4.84 -4.01 15.47
CA CYS A 160 -5.23 -3.76 14.09
C CYS A 160 -6.76 -3.66 14.02
N ALA A 161 -7.29 -2.63 13.37
CA ALA A 161 -8.73 -2.45 13.22
C ALA A 161 -9.14 -2.10 11.79
N ARG A 162 -10.28 -2.61 11.35
CA ARG A 162 -10.91 -2.27 10.09
C ARG A 162 -12.07 -1.32 10.33
N LEU A 163 -12.05 -0.18 9.66
CA LEU A 163 -13.23 0.67 9.51
C LEU A 163 -14.14 0.10 8.43
N GLN A 164 -15.41 -0.07 8.79
CA GLN A 164 -16.48 -0.50 7.90
C GLN A 164 -17.71 0.39 8.08
N PHE A 165 -18.53 0.47 7.06
CA PHE A 165 -19.82 1.16 7.07
C PHE A 165 -20.77 0.45 6.09
N ASP A 166 -22.03 0.86 6.04
CA ASP A 166 -22.97 0.42 5.00
C ASP A 166 -22.51 0.99 3.65
N ASP A 167 -21.95 0.12 2.82
CA ASP A 167 -21.38 0.44 1.52
C ASP A 167 -22.27 -0.01 0.35
N SER A 168 -23.53 -0.34 0.62
CA SER A 168 -24.48 -0.83 -0.39
C SER A 168 -24.73 0.14 -1.56
N LEU A 169 -24.45 1.43 -1.36
CA LEU A 169 -24.52 2.45 -2.42
C LEU A 169 -23.22 2.59 -3.23
N LEU A 170 -22.10 2.04 -2.75
CA LEU A 170 -20.80 2.12 -3.39
C LEU A 170 -20.44 0.82 -4.11
N ILE A 171 -20.81 -0.31 -3.54
CA ILE A 171 -20.48 -1.65 -4.02
C ILE A 171 -21.54 -2.14 -5.01
N PHE A 172 -21.08 -2.59 -6.17
CA PHE A 172 -21.95 -3.13 -7.22
C PHE A 172 -22.23 -4.63 -7.02
N SER A 173 -21.20 -5.39 -6.65
CA SER A 173 -21.30 -6.85 -6.56
C SER A 173 -21.59 -7.31 -5.14
N SER A 174 -22.60 -8.18 -4.95
CA SER A 174 -23.00 -8.66 -3.62
C SER A 174 -21.90 -9.38 -2.86
N TRP A 175 -20.98 -10.05 -3.57
CA TRP A 175 -19.82 -10.72 -2.96
C TRP A 175 -18.80 -9.75 -2.35
N ALA A 176 -18.84 -8.47 -2.72
CA ALA A 176 -17.94 -7.44 -2.23
C ALA A 176 -18.58 -6.52 -1.17
N LEU A 177 -19.80 -6.81 -0.69
CA LEU A 177 -20.44 -5.98 0.33
C LEU A 177 -19.64 -5.95 1.63
N GLY A 178 -19.54 -4.78 2.25
CA GLY A 178 -18.72 -4.52 3.44
C GLY A 178 -17.22 -4.42 3.16
N SER A 179 -16.82 -4.26 1.89
CA SER A 179 -15.42 -4.14 1.47
C SER A 179 -14.92 -2.70 1.38
N ALA A 180 -15.80 -1.71 1.21
CA ALA A 180 -15.36 -0.32 1.31
C ALA A 180 -15.01 0.00 2.76
N GLY A 181 -13.82 0.56 2.98
CA GLY A 181 -13.30 0.78 4.33
C GLY A 181 -11.82 1.14 4.33
N GLN A 182 -11.18 1.00 5.48
CA GLN A 182 -9.74 1.21 5.65
C GLN A 182 -9.23 0.41 6.85
N LEU A 183 -8.01 -0.12 6.76
CA LEU A 183 -7.33 -0.77 7.89
C LEU A 183 -6.44 0.23 8.62
N PHE A 184 -6.34 0.10 9.95
CA PHE A 184 -5.56 0.98 10.80
C PHE A 184 -4.79 0.19 11.85
N ASP A 185 -3.61 0.68 12.20
CA ASP A 185 -2.97 0.37 13.47
C ASP A 185 -3.41 1.41 14.52
N VAL A 186 -3.86 0.94 15.68
CA VAL A 186 -4.21 1.79 16.81
C VAL A 186 -2.92 2.29 17.46
N LEU A 187 -2.71 3.61 17.46
CA LEU A 187 -1.56 4.24 18.12
C LEU A 187 -1.83 4.49 19.61
N ALA A 188 -3.04 4.92 19.94
CA ALA A 188 -3.49 5.15 21.31
C ALA A 188 -5.00 4.97 21.40
N ALA A 189 -5.49 4.51 22.54
CA ALA A 189 -6.92 4.40 22.81
C ALA A 189 -7.21 4.72 24.28
N THR A 190 -8.31 5.42 24.51
CA THR A 190 -9.01 5.52 25.80
C THR A 190 -10.33 4.76 25.68
N ASP A 191 -11.18 4.85 26.71
CA ASP A 191 -12.49 4.20 26.68
C ASP A 191 -13.44 4.78 25.61
N SER A 192 -13.16 5.96 25.04
CA SER A 192 -14.04 6.64 24.06
C SER A 192 -13.33 7.33 22.88
N GLU A 193 -12.00 7.36 22.87
CA GLU A 193 -11.19 8.03 21.83
C GLU A 193 -10.11 7.08 21.31
N ILE A 194 -9.97 6.98 19.99
CA ILE A 194 -9.02 6.09 19.30
C ILE A 194 -8.19 6.90 18.32
N LEU A 195 -6.88 6.96 18.54
CA LEU A 195 -5.92 7.55 17.61
C LEU A 195 -5.37 6.47 16.68
N VAL A 196 -5.50 6.66 15.37
CA VAL A 196 -5.00 5.75 14.33
C VAL A 196 -3.71 6.24 13.67
N ASN A 197 -2.99 5.32 13.02
CA ASN A 197 -1.66 5.53 12.44
C ASN A 197 -1.62 6.44 11.21
N HIS A 198 -2.73 6.60 10.48
CA HIS A 198 -2.81 7.48 9.32
C HIS A 198 -4.24 8.04 9.13
N PRO A 199 -4.38 9.17 8.41
CA PRO A 199 -5.68 9.78 8.18
C PRO A 199 -6.66 8.89 7.42
N LEU A 200 -7.96 9.08 7.69
CA LEU A 200 -9.03 8.51 6.88
C LEU A 200 -8.96 8.99 5.44
N ARG A 201 -9.21 8.07 4.50
CA ARG A 201 -9.27 8.34 3.06
C ARG A 201 -10.70 8.62 2.57
N LEU A 202 -11.69 8.03 3.22
CA LEU A 202 -13.09 8.16 2.89
C LEU A 202 -13.83 8.88 4.01
N ASP A 203 -14.80 9.72 3.64
CA ASP A 203 -15.79 10.23 4.58
C ASP A 203 -16.70 9.10 5.03
N CYS A 204 -17.06 9.10 6.31
CA CYS A 204 -17.93 8.12 6.93
C CYS A 204 -19.04 8.87 7.66
N ASP A 205 -20.16 9.06 6.97
CA ASP A 205 -21.38 9.58 7.58
C ASP A 205 -21.89 8.59 8.63
N TRP A 206 -22.18 9.08 9.84
CA TRP A 206 -22.79 8.30 10.91
C TRP A 206 -24.07 7.56 10.46
N ALA A 207 -24.84 8.13 9.52
CA ALA A 207 -26.04 7.50 8.96
C ALA A 207 -25.75 6.17 8.21
N LEU A 208 -24.50 5.93 7.81
CA LEU A 208 -24.05 4.68 7.21
C LEU A 208 -23.57 3.66 8.27
N HIS A 209 -23.82 3.91 9.56
CA HIS A 209 -23.47 3.03 10.68
C HIS A 209 -21.99 2.61 10.71
N PRO A 210 -21.04 3.57 10.65
CA PRO A 210 -19.62 3.27 10.66
C PRO A 210 -19.20 2.62 11.97
N ARG A 211 -18.28 1.66 11.88
CA ARG A 211 -17.82 0.84 13.00
C ARG A 211 -16.40 0.35 12.78
N LEU A 212 -15.65 0.24 13.85
CA LEU A 212 -14.34 -0.41 13.87
C LEU A 212 -14.51 -1.88 14.25
N ARG A 213 -13.75 -2.75 13.60
CA ARG A 213 -13.64 -4.16 13.97
C ARG A 213 -12.20 -4.52 14.19
N LYS A 214 -11.92 -5.10 15.36
CA LYS A 214 -10.59 -5.65 15.63
C LYS A 214 -10.31 -6.81 14.68
N ILE A 215 -9.09 -6.82 14.17
CA ILE A 215 -8.48 -7.94 13.46
C ILE A 215 -7.37 -8.46 14.36
N ASP A 216 -7.30 -9.78 14.50
CA ASP A 216 -6.13 -10.47 15.04
C ASP A 216 -5.33 -10.95 13.83
N PRO A 217 -4.37 -10.13 13.34
CA PRO A 217 -3.70 -10.43 12.10
C PRO A 217 -2.63 -11.50 12.30
N VAL A 218 -2.29 -12.21 11.21
CA VAL A 218 -0.99 -12.88 11.17
C VAL A 218 0.08 -11.83 10.95
N ASP A 219 0.95 -11.67 11.94
CA ASP A 219 1.99 -10.65 11.95
C ASP A 219 3.36 -11.22 11.53
N ASP A 220 4.08 -10.44 10.72
CA ASP A 220 5.51 -10.62 10.44
C ASP A 220 5.89 -12.02 9.91
N ALA A 221 5.03 -12.64 9.09
CA ALA A 221 5.31 -13.89 8.39
C ALA A 221 5.78 -13.63 6.95
N GLY A 222 6.52 -14.56 6.35
CA GLY A 222 6.99 -14.34 4.98
C GLY A 222 7.50 -15.55 4.22
N LEU A 223 7.65 -15.35 2.91
CA LEU A 223 8.21 -16.30 1.97
C LEU A 223 9.39 -15.67 1.25
N GLU A 224 10.52 -16.38 1.22
CA GLU A 224 11.78 -15.85 0.74
C GLU A 224 12.48 -16.84 -0.20
N CYS A 225 12.98 -16.34 -1.33
CA CYS A 225 14.03 -17.00 -2.12
C CYS A 225 13.72 -18.43 -2.54
N LEU A 226 12.58 -18.65 -3.17
CA LEU A 226 12.21 -19.97 -3.67
C LEU A 226 11.21 -19.85 -4.82
N LYS A 227 10.98 -20.98 -5.47
CA LYS A 227 9.96 -21.15 -6.49
C LYS A 227 8.77 -21.93 -5.97
N ILE A 228 7.56 -21.51 -6.34
CA ILE A 228 6.33 -22.27 -6.21
C ILE A 228 5.87 -22.68 -7.59
N LYS A 229 5.47 -23.94 -7.75
CA LYS A 229 4.77 -24.40 -8.94
C LYS A 229 3.56 -25.23 -8.54
N ARG A 230 2.39 -24.82 -9.01
CA ARG A 230 1.17 -25.61 -8.92
C ARG A 230 1.14 -26.64 -10.06
N LEU A 231 0.87 -27.90 -9.74
CA LEU A 231 0.83 -29.00 -10.71
C LEU A 231 -0.59 -29.32 -11.16
N ASP A 232 -1.56 -28.97 -10.34
CA ASP A 232 -2.98 -29.28 -10.51
C ASP A 232 -3.78 -28.08 -11.08
N PRO A 233 -4.53 -28.25 -12.19
CA PRO A 233 -5.21 -27.16 -12.91
C PRO A 233 -6.56 -26.72 -12.30
N ASN A 234 -6.78 -26.93 -11.01
CA ASN A 234 -8.10 -27.16 -10.37
C ASN A 234 -9.30 -26.30 -10.83
N VAL A 235 -10.50 -26.86 -10.67
CA VAL A 235 -11.75 -26.10 -10.63
C VAL A 235 -12.46 -26.63 -9.37
N PRO A 236 -12.66 -25.84 -8.29
CA PRO A 236 -12.71 -24.37 -8.23
C PRO A 236 -11.36 -23.67 -8.00
N ILE A 237 -11.32 -22.38 -8.34
CA ILE A 237 -10.12 -21.54 -8.38
C ILE A 237 -9.55 -21.21 -6.98
N GLY A 238 -8.23 -21.18 -6.86
CA GLY A 238 -7.50 -20.74 -5.66
C GLY A 238 -6.16 -20.12 -6.03
N SER A 239 -5.62 -19.29 -5.15
CA SER A 239 -4.34 -18.60 -5.34
C SER A 239 -3.16 -19.51 -5.03
N ASN A 240 -2.00 -19.24 -5.63
CA ASN A 240 -0.78 -19.91 -5.19
C ASN A 240 -0.40 -19.42 -3.79
N ILE A 241 -0.50 -18.11 -3.52
CA ILE A 241 -0.19 -17.54 -2.23
C ILE A 241 -1.31 -16.59 -1.80
N LEU A 242 -1.85 -16.82 -0.60
CA LEU A 242 -2.87 -15.97 0.02
C LEU A 242 -2.38 -15.44 1.37
N PHE A 243 -2.42 -14.12 1.52
CA PHE A 243 -2.36 -13.43 2.80
C PHE A 243 -3.73 -12.81 3.11
N GLU A 244 -4.45 -13.40 4.03
CA GLU A 244 -5.75 -12.92 4.47
C GLU A 244 -5.63 -12.41 5.90
N HIS A 245 -6.08 -11.18 6.16
CA HIS A 245 -5.95 -10.53 7.46
C HIS A 245 -4.53 -10.62 8.01
N SER A 246 -3.54 -10.32 7.17
CA SER A 246 -2.13 -10.35 7.54
C SER A 246 -1.59 -8.94 7.65
N ARG A 247 -0.63 -8.73 8.54
CA ARG A 247 -0.03 -7.42 8.77
C ARG A 247 1.49 -7.51 8.78
N ARG A 248 2.13 -6.59 8.04
CA ARG A 248 3.58 -6.56 7.85
C ARG A 248 4.14 -7.87 7.26
N CYS A 249 3.38 -8.68 6.54
CA CYS A 249 3.91 -9.90 5.91
C CYS A 249 4.66 -9.60 4.61
N TRP A 250 5.45 -10.55 4.09
CA TRP A 250 6.22 -10.29 2.86
C TRP A 250 6.41 -11.49 1.93
N LEU A 251 6.60 -11.16 0.66
CA LEU A 251 7.11 -12.01 -0.41
C LEU A 251 8.37 -11.37 -0.98
N VAL A 252 9.49 -12.08 -0.92
CA VAL A 252 10.79 -11.58 -1.38
C VAL A 252 11.47 -12.61 -2.26
N GLY A 253 11.81 -12.24 -3.49
CA GLY A 253 12.57 -13.11 -4.39
C GLY A 253 11.85 -14.42 -4.70
N VAL A 254 10.51 -14.39 -4.72
CA VAL A 254 9.68 -15.58 -4.95
C VAL A 254 9.32 -15.68 -6.42
N GLU A 255 9.53 -16.85 -7.01
CA GLU A 255 8.99 -17.21 -8.31
C GLU A 255 7.69 -18.00 -8.11
N SER A 256 6.64 -17.66 -8.84
CA SER A 256 5.38 -18.40 -8.86
C SER A 256 5.07 -18.77 -10.30
N GLU A 257 5.18 -20.06 -10.62
CA GLU A 257 4.94 -20.63 -11.95
C GLU A 257 3.55 -21.26 -11.98
N VAL A 258 2.75 -20.83 -12.96
CA VAL A 258 1.39 -21.31 -13.25
C VAL A 258 0.44 -21.15 -12.06
N CYS A 259 -0.46 -20.19 -12.16
CA CYS A 259 -1.56 -20.04 -11.22
C CYS A 259 -2.90 -20.50 -11.82
N ASN A 260 -3.91 -20.51 -10.96
CA ASN A 260 -5.30 -20.70 -11.36
C ASN A 260 -6.07 -19.39 -11.21
N PHE A 261 -6.33 -18.95 -9.97
CA PHE A 261 -6.88 -17.62 -9.69
C PHE A 261 -5.79 -16.55 -9.82
N ALA A 262 -4.91 -16.47 -8.81
CA ALA A 262 -3.84 -15.50 -8.75
C ALA A 262 -2.53 -16.12 -8.26
N HIS A 263 -1.38 -15.52 -8.60
CA HIS A 263 -0.12 -15.89 -7.98
C HIS A 263 -0.04 -15.38 -6.54
N PHE A 264 -0.35 -14.10 -6.32
CA PHE A 264 -0.27 -13.42 -5.03
C PHE A 264 -1.59 -12.71 -4.72
N THR A 265 -2.21 -13.05 -3.59
CA THR A 265 -3.46 -12.41 -3.13
C THR A 265 -3.30 -11.86 -1.73
N PHE A 266 -3.72 -10.62 -1.53
CA PHE A 266 -3.82 -9.98 -0.22
C PHE A 266 -5.26 -9.53 0.02
N ASP A 267 -5.89 -10.15 1.01
CA ASP A 267 -7.29 -9.93 1.39
C ASP A 267 -7.34 -9.29 2.76
N GLY A 268 -7.87 -8.07 2.84
CA GLY A 268 -7.98 -7.32 4.09
C GLY A 268 -6.67 -7.30 4.89
N SER A 269 -5.55 -7.15 4.18
CA SER A 269 -4.19 -7.15 4.74
C SER A 269 -3.56 -5.76 4.66
N THR A 270 -2.62 -5.46 5.55
CA THR A 270 -1.99 -4.13 5.63
C THR A 270 -0.48 -4.14 5.88
N HIS A 271 0.21 -3.12 5.34
CA HIS A 271 1.66 -2.96 5.48
C HIS A 271 2.48 -4.15 4.96
N CYS A 272 1.91 -4.99 4.08
CA CYS A 272 2.62 -6.12 3.49
C CYS A 272 3.48 -5.69 2.29
N GLU A 273 4.50 -6.49 1.98
CA GLU A 273 5.38 -6.24 0.84
C GLU A 273 5.43 -7.41 -0.17
N VAL A 274 5.44 -7.09 -1.46
CA VAL A 274 5.88 -7.99 -2.55
C VAL A 274 7.05 -7.33 -3.27
N TYR A 275 8.23 -7.91 -3.15
CA TYR A 275 9.46 -7.34 -3.70
C TYR A 275 10.26 -8.35 -4.51
N GLY A 276 10.69 -7.96 -5.70
CA GLY A 276 11.66 -8.75 -6.46
C GLY A 276 11.12 -10.11 -6.90
N CYS A 277 9.80 -10.29 -6.94
CA CYS A 277 9.15 -11.55 -7.30
C CYS A 277 8.98 -11.69 -8.81
N TYR A 278 8.77 -12.93 -9.26
CA TYR A 278 8.44 -13.26 -10.66
C TYR A 278 7.18 -14.13 -10.71
N ALA A 279 6.10 -13.62 -11.27
CA ALA A 279 4.83 -14.34 -11.43
C ALA A 279 4.54 -14.56 -12.91
N HIS A 280 4.32 -15.80 -13.33
CA HIS A 280 4.11 -16.09 -14.74
C HIS A 280 3.31 -17.36 -15.02
N ASP A 281 2.60 -17.28 -16.16
CA ASP A 281 1.73 -18.30 -16.72
C ASP A 281 0.54 -18.65 -15.83
N ALA A 282 -0.50 -19.22 -16.45
CA ALA A 282 -1.68 -19.70 -15.76
C ALA A 282 -2.25 -20.91 -16.51
N PHE A 283 -3.08 -21.70 -15.84
CA PHE A 283 -3.76 -22.82 -16.50
C PHE A 283 -4.83 -22.35 -17.51
N ALA A 284 -5.36 -21.14 -17.32
CA ALA A 284 -6.36 -20.54 -18.19
C ALA A 284 -6.33 -19.00 -18.10
N TYR A 285 -6.89 -18.36 -19.12
CA TYR A 285 -6.91 -16.91 -19.31
C TYR A 285 -8.32 -16.38 -19.61
N GLY A 286 -9.34 -17.12 -19.16
CA GLY A 286 -10.74 -16.78 -19.35
C GLY A 286 -11.23 -15.71 -18.38
N GLY A 287 -12.51 -15.35 -18.52
CA GLY A 287 -13.23 -14.63 -17.47
C GLY A 287 -13.41 -15.47 -16.20
N SER A 288 -13.95 -14.84 -15.14
CA SER A 288 -14.23 -15.47 -13.84
C SER A 288 -13.03 -15.71 -12.93
N GLY A 289 -12.03 -14.82 -12.94
CA GLY A 289 -10.92 -14.90 -11.99
C GLY A 289 -9.85 -15.91 -12.41
N GLN A 290 -9.24 -15.73 -13.58
CA GLN A 290 -8.19 -16.63 -14.05
C GLN A 290 -6.96 -15.86 -14.52
N GLY A 291 -5.78 -16.32 -14.10
CA GLY A 291 -4.49 -15.83 -14.59
C GLY A 291 -4.10 -14.46 -14.07
N TYR A 292 -4.23 -14.21 -12.76
CA TYR A 292 -3.85 -12.95 -12.13
C TYR A 292 -2.46 -13.00 -11.50
N GLY A 293 -1.72 -11.90 -11.58
CA GLY A 293 -0.40 -11.75 -10.96
C GLY A 293 -0.55 -11.44 -9.48
N LEU A 294 -0.82 -10.17 -9.18
CA LEU A 294 -1.08 -9.65 -7.85
C LEU A 294 -2.53 -9.16 -7.76
N VAL A 295 -3.23 -9.60 -6.72
CA VAL A 295 -4.58 -9.14 -6.36
C VAL A 295 -4.54 -8.50 -4.97
N LEU A 296 -4.98 -7.24 -4.87
CA LEU A 296 -5.25 -6.58 -3.59
C LEU A 296 -6.74 -6.29 -3.49
N GLU A 297 -7.39 -6.84 -2.47
CA GLU A 297 -8.85 -6.78 -2.34
C GLU A 297 -9.36 -6.81 -0.89
N PHE A 298 -10.67 -6.70 -0.72
CA PHE A 298 -11.39 -6.73 0.56
C PHE A 298 -10.82 -5.78 1.62
N THR A 299 -10.71 -4.49 1.29
CA THR A 299 -10.12 -3.45 2.15
C THR A 299 -8.61 -3.58 2.38
N SER A 300 -7.88 -4.38 1.59
CA SER A 300 -6.42 -4.38 1.65
C SER A 300 -5.88 -2.95 1.53
N SER A 301 -5.15 -2.52 2.56
CA SER A 301 -4.76 -1.12 2.74
C SER A 301 -3.24 -1.00 2.90
N ASP A 302 -2.63 0.05 2.36
CA ASP A 302 -1.23 0.38 2.67
C ASP A 302 -0.23 -0.76 2.39
N ASN A 303 -0.47 -1.62 1.41
CA ASN A 303 0.49 -2.63 0.96
C ASN A 303 1.39 -2.06 -0.14
N ARG A 304 2.58 -2.65 -0.32
CA ARG A 304 3.52 -2.24 -1.38
C ARG A 304 3.97 -3.43 -2.21
N ALA A 305 3.86 -3.31 -3.52
CA ALA A 305 4.43 -4.25 -4.48
C ALA A 305 5.37 -3.52 -5.42
N GLN A 306 6.65 -3.82 -5.34
CA GLN A 306 7.65 -3.11 -6.14
C GLN A 306 8.75 -4.01 -6.70
N ASN A 307 9.32 -3.55 -7.81
CA ASN A 307 10.43 -4.24 -8.45
C ASN A 307 10.08 -5.69 -8.82
N ASN A 308 8.82 -6.00 -9.16
CA ASN A 308 8.38 -7.35 -9.54
C ASN A 308 8.28 -7.51 -11.06
N ILE A 309 8.32 -8.75 -11.52
CA ILE A 309 8.14 -9.13 -12.93
C ILE A 309 6.86 -9.97 -13.06
N PHE A 310 6.04 -9.61 -14.05
CA PHE A 310 4.84 -10.34 -14.45
C PHE A 310 4.94 -10.73 -15.92
N LYS A 311 4.54 -11.95 -16.29
CA LYS A 311 4.59 -12.41 -17.70
C LYS A 311 3.47 -13.40 -18.01
N HIS A 312 2.82 -13.23 -19.17
CA HIS A 312 1.85 -14.21 -19.68
C HIS A 312 0.66 -14.42 -18.72
N LEU A 313 0.03 -13.30 -18.39
CA LEU A 313 -1.09 -13.18 -17.45
C LEU A 313 -2.23 -12.37 -18.06
N ARG A 314 -3.44 -12.57 -17.52
CA ARG A 314 -4.62 -11.77 -17.88
C ARG A 314 -4.56 -10.40 -17.22
N HIS A 315 -4.37 -10.37 -15.90
CA HIS A 315 -4.22 -9.13 -15.13
C HIS A 315 -3.01 -9.25 -14.19
N SER A 316 -1.94 -8.52 -14.49
CA SER A 316 -0.71 -8.58 -13.69
C SER A 316 -0.84 -7.91 -12.33
N MET A 317 -1.54 -6.79 -12.26
CA MET A 317 -1.72 -5.94 -11.09
C MET A 317 -3.18 -5.49 -11.01
N LEU A 318 -3.96 -6.18 -10.18
CA LEU A 318 -5.40 -6.00 -10.04
C LEU A 318 -5.78 -5.49 -8.65
N LEU A 319 -6.59 -4.45 -8.61
CA LEU A 319 -7.15 -3.90 -7.37
C LEU A 319 -8.67 -3.82 -7.47
N GLN A 320 -9.37 -4.30 -6.44
CA GLN A 320 -10.84 -4.32 -6.38
C GLN A 320 -11.34 -4.31 -4.94
N SER A 321 -12.66 -4.30 -4.75
CA SER A 321 -13.31 -4.61 -3.46
C SER A 321 -12.73 -3.76 -2.30
N GLY A 322 -12.79 -2.44 -2.46
CA GLY A 322 -12.38 -1.46 -1.45
C GLY A 322 -10.88 -1.39 -1.13
N ALA A 323 -10.00 -2.02 -1.91
CA ALA A 323 -8.55 -1.87 -1.76
C ALA A 323 -8.15 -0.38 -1.84
N ASN A 324 -7.32 0.09 -0.89
CA ASN A 324 -7.00 1.52 -0.80
C ASN A 324 -5.61 1.86 -0.27
N GLY A 325 -5.02 2.97 -0.73
CA GLY A 325 -3.72 3.42 -0.24
C GLY A 325 -2.53 2.50 -0.58
N ASN A 326 -2.73 1.49 -1.42
CA ASN A 326 -1.66 0.57 -1.82
C ASN A 326 -0.73 1.22 -2.85
N VAL A 327 0.53 0.78 -2.89
CA VAL A 327 1.54 1.25 -3.84
C VAL A 327 2.02 0.08 -4.71
N LEU A 328 1.87 0.21 -6.01
CA LEU A 328 2.41 -0.71 -7.01
C LEU A 328 3.44 0.06 -7.84
N GLY A 329 4.73 -0.13 -7.50
CA GLY A 329 5.81 0.73 -7.96
C GLY A 329 6.90 0.01 -8.75
N TYR A 330 7.31 0.52 -9.92
CA TYR A 330 8.47 0.02 -10.67
C TYR A 330 8.42 -1.48 -10.96
N ASN A 331 7.22 -2.01 -11.22
CA ASN A 331 7.02 -3.37 -11.70
C ASN A 331 7.11 -3.42 -13.22
N PHE A 332 7.57 -4.55 -13.75
CA PHE A 332 7.62 -4.84 -15.17
C PHE A 332 6.60 -5.91 -15.53
N SER A 333 5.79 -5.68 -16.56
CA SER A 333 4.82 -6.62 -17.09
C SER A 333 4.90 -6.69 -18.62
N THR A 334 4.73 -7.88 -19.19
CA THR A 334 4.77 -8.10 -20.65
C THR A 334 4.01 -9.38 -21.01
N ASP A 335 3.72 -9.55 -22.30
CA ASP A 335 3.02 -10.72 -22.85
C ASP A 335 1.62 -10.86 -22.20
N PRO A 336 0.77 -9.81 -22.20
CA PRO A 336 -0.59 -9.90 -21.70
C PRO A 336 -1.41 -10.87 -22.56
N ILE A 337 -2.29 -11.65 -21.93
CA ILE A 337 -3.13 -12.60 -22.66
C ILE A 337 -4.50 -12.79 -22.01
N TRP A 338 -5.53 -12.85 -22.84
CA TRP A 338 -6.88 -13.29 -22.47
C TRP A 338 -7.51 -14.08 -23.63
N VAL A 339 -8.72 -14.60 -23.44
CA VAL A 339 -9.43 -15.38 -24.49
C VAL A 339 -10.17 -14.49 -25.49
N GLU A 340 -10.40 -13.22 -25.16
CA GLU A 340 -11.09 -12.24 -25.97
C GLU A 340 -10.22 -11.71 -27.14
N PHE A 341 -10.82 -11.25 -28.24
CA PHE A 341 -10.07 -10.62 -29.34
C PHE A 341 -10.06 -9.09 -29.21
N PRO A 342 -8.92 -8.40 -29.45
CA PRO A 342 -7.59 -8.96 -29.70
C PRO A 342 -6.98 -9.52 -28.41
N ASN A 343 -6.28 -10.66 -28.51
CA ASN A 343 -5.91 -11.49 -27.37
C ASN A 343 -4.76 -10.97 -26.51
N ASP A 344 -3.99 -10.04 -27.05
CA ASP A 344 -2.91 -9.30 -26.41
C ASP A 344 -3.37 -7.94 -25.83
N ALA A 345 -4.68 -7.68 -25.78
CA ALA A 345 -5.24 -6.44 -25.22
C ALA A 345 -5.70 -6.54 -23.76
N ALA A 346 -5.39 -7.63 -23.08
CA ALA A 346 -5.70 -7.79 -21.67
C ALA A 346 -5.03 -6.67 -20.85
N GLY A 347 -5.75 -6.10 -19.89
CA GLY A 347 -5.23 -5.04 -19.02
C GLY A 347 -4.26 -5.61 -18.00
N GLU A 348 -3.03 -5.09 -17.93
CA GLU A 348 -2.05 -5.56 -16.94
C GLU A 348 -2.14 -4.76 -15.64
N ILE A 349 -2.37 -3.46 -15.72
CA ILE A 349 -2.77 -2.62 -14.58
C ILE A 349 -4.28 -2.39 -14.68
N VAL A 350 -5.02 -2.91 -13.70
CA VAL A 350 -6.49 -2.89 -13.71
C VAL A 350 -7.02 -2.47 -12.34
N LEU A 351 -7.92 -1.48 -12.38
CA LEU A 351 -8.88 -1.21 -11.31
C LEU A 351 -10.18 -1.89 -11.74
N HIS A 352 -10.63 -2.89 -10.99
CA HIS A 352 -11.65 -3.84 -11.43
C HIS A 352 -13.01 -3.65 -10.73
N GLY A 353 -13.32 -2.42 -10.28
CA GLY A 353 -14.59 -2.08 -9.65
C GLY A 353 -14.72 -2.53 -8.19
N ASN A 354 -15.93 -2.37 -7.63
CA ASN A 354 -16.23 -2.46 -6.20
C ASN A 354 -15.39 -1.50 -5.35
N TYR A 355 -15.26 -0.27 -5.81
CA TYR A 355 -14.77 0.89 -5.05
C TYR A 355 -13.30 0.89 -4.55
N PRO A 356 -12.29 0.39 -5.30
CA PRO A 356 -10.89 0.64 -4.97
C PRO A 356 -10.59 2.13 -5.05
N SER A 357 -9.82 2.71 -4.12
CA SER A 357 -9.61 4.16 -4.05
C SER A 357 -8.22 4.54 -3.52
N TYR A 358 -7.70 5.71 -3.88
CA TYR A 358 -6.40 6.21 -3.36
C TYR A 358 -5.20 5.27 -3.56
N ASN A 359 -5.24 4.34 -4.50
CA ASN A 359 -4.07 3.50 -4.79
C ASN A 359 -3.11 4.25 -5.73
N LEU A 360 -1.82 3.92 -5.66
CA LEU A 360 -0.79 4.50 -6.50
C LEU A 360 -0.14 3.41 -7.36
N PHE A 361 -0.15 3.63 -8.67
CA PHE A 361 0.68 2.91 -9.64
C PHE A 361 1.76 3.86 -10.12
N GLU A 362 3.01 3.61 -9.74
CA GLU A 362 4.12 4.50 -10.03
C GLU A 362 5.25 3.82 -10.81
N GLY A 363 5.73 4.44 -11.89
CA GLY A 363 7.00 4.00 -12.51
C GLY A 363 6.94 2.61 -13.15
N ASN A 364 5.77 2.00 -13.31
CA ASN A 364 5.64 0.67 -13.88
C ASN A 364 5.86 0.73 -15.40
N ILE A 365 6.40 -0.34 -15.97
CA ILE A 365 6.47 -0.54 -17.42
C ILE A 365 5.62 -1.75 -17.77
N CYS A 366 4.58 -1.54 -18.57
CA CYS A 366 3.69 -2.60 -19.05
C CYS A 366 3.29 -2.35 -20.52
N GLU A 367 2.50 -3.23 -21.09
CA GLU A 367 1.91 -3.07 -22.42
C GLU A 367 0.59 -2.30 -22.33
N ASN A 368 -0.30 -2.70 -21.41
CA ASN A 368 -1.67 -2.19 -21.33
C ASN A 368 -2.07 -1.73 -19.91
N ILE A 369 -2.53 -0.48 -19.78
CA ILE A 369 -3.20 0.03 -18.58
C ILE A 369 -4.68 0.18 -18.89
N ARG A 370 -5.53 -0.58 -18.19
CA ARG A 370 -6.97 -0.62 -18.43
C ARG A 370 -7.79 -0.64 -17.14
N PRO A 371 -7.97 0.52 -16.46
CA PRO A 371 -9.04 0.68 -15.49
C PRO A 371 -10.38 0.36 -16.15
N ASP A 372 -11.12 -0.59 -15.60
CA ASP A 372 -12.41 -1.04 -16.13
C ASP A 372 -13.51 -0.86 -15.08
N GLY A 373 -14.76 -1.09 -15.48
CA GLY A 373 -15.92 -1.04 -14.61
C GLY A 373 -16.67 -2.37 -14.54
N SER A 374 -15.97 -3.50 -14.69
CA SER A 374 -16.57 -4.84 -14.74
C SER A 374 -17.40 -5.16 -13.50
N HIS A 375 -16.98 -4.62 -12.35
CA HIS A 375 -17.71 -4.68 -11.09
C HIS A 375 -18.13 -3.29 -10.59
N GLY A 376 -18.58 -2.41 -11.50
CA GLY A 376 -19.08 -1.08 -11.18
C GLY A 376 -17.98 -0.08 -10.83
N ASN A 377 -18.31 0.90 -9.99
CA ASN A 377 -17.46 2.08 -9.75
C ASN A 377 -16.06 1.72 -9.24
N ASN A 378 -15.05 2.33 -9.86
CA ASN A 378 -13.78 2.58 -9.20
C ASN A 378 -13.92 3.80 -8.30
N GLY A 379 -13.46 3.70 -7.05
CA GLY A 379 -13.47 4.81 -6.11
C GLY A 379 -12.48 5.92 -6.50
N PRO A 380 -12.52 7.06 -5.79
CA PRO A 380 -11.80 8.26 -6.22
C PRO A 380 -10.28 8.16 -6.00
N PHE A 381 -9.55 9.01 -6.73
CA PHE A 381 -8.14 9.34 -6.50
C PHE A 381 -7.14 8.18 -6.59
N ASN A 382 -7.51 7.11 -7.29
CA ASN A 382 -6.50 6.19 -7.81
C ASN A 382 -5.58 6.95 -8.77
N THR A 383 -4.28 6.72 -8.65
CA THR A 383 -3.24 7.54 -9.27
C THR A 383 -2.34 6.70 -10.15
N LEU A 384 -2.33 7.01 -11.44
CA LEU A 384 -1.40 6.51 -12.44
C LEU A 384 -0.30 7.57 -12.62
N PHE A 385 0.89 7.32 -12.06
CA PHE A 385 1.99 8.27 -12.06
C PHE A 385 3.23 7.71 -12.77
N ARG A 386 3.73 8.39 -13.80
CA ARG A 386 4.98 8.02 -14.48
C ARG A 386 5.06 6.55 -14.92
N ASN A 387 3.95 5.94 -15.33
CA ASN A 387 3.98 4.60 -15.92
C ASN A 387 4.29 4.69 -17.41
N ARG A 388 4.85 3.63 -18.00
CA ARG A 388 5.00 3.50 -19.45
C ARG A 388 4.18 2.35 -19.99
N THR A 389 3.38 2.62 -21.03
CA THR A 389 2.70 1.62 -21.84
C THR A 389 3.43 1.39 -23.16
N THR A 390 3.46 0.14 -23.62
CA THR A 390 4.15 -0.28 -24.86
C THR A 390 3.29 -1.10 -25.82
N GLY A 391 2.04 -1.38 -25.45
CA GLY A 391 1.04 -2.06 -26.27
C GLY A 391 -0.11 -1.13 -26.66
N TYR A 392 -1.35 -1.53 -26.38
CA TYR A 392 -2.55 -0.76 -26.74
C TYR A 392 -2.62 0.61 -26.07
N GLY A 393 -2.02 0.77 -24.89
CA GLY A 393 -1.84 2.06 -24.25
C GLY A 393 -2.57 2.21 -22.92
N LEU A 394 -3.00 3.43 -22.60
CA LEU A 394 -3.77 3.77 -21.40
C LEU A 394 -5.21 4.06 -21.83
N ILE A 395 -6.12 3.13 -21.51
CA ILE A 395 -7.50 3.14 -21.97
C ILE A 395 -8.40 2.88 -20.77
N THR A 396 -9.21 3.85 -20.37
CA THR A 396 -10.28 3.59 -19.40
C THR A 396 -11.51 3.06 -20.14
N THR A 397 -12.14 2.01 -19.61
CA THR A 397 -13.38 1.45 -20.14
C THR A 397 -14.56 1.72 -19.21
N GLU A 398 -15.77 1.58 -19.74
CA GLU A 398 -17.03 1.85 -19.03
C GLU A 398 -17.04 3.21 -18.31
N PRO A 399 -17.07 4.35 -19.03
CA PRO A 399 -16.88 5.70 -18.47
C PRO A 399 -17.82 6.06 -17.30
N ASN A 400 -19.00 5.45 -17.23
CA ASN A 400 -19.95 5.66 -16.13
C ASN A 400 -19.43 5.18 -14.77
N TYR A 401 -18.42 4.31 -14.77
CA TYR A 401 -17.80 3.74 -13.57
C TYR A 401 -16.41 4.35 -13.28
N GLN A 402 -15.99 5.33 -14.09
CA GLN A 402 -14.70 6.00 -13.96
C GLN A 402 -14.89 7.44 -13.53
N HIS A 403 -14.36 7.80 -12.37
CA HIS A 403 -14.33 9.17 -11.91
C HIS A 403 -13.10 9.47 -11.06
N SER A 404 -12.72 10.74 -10.99
CA SER A 404 -11.72 11.25 -10.05
C SER A 404 -10.33 10.57 -10.10
N LEU A 405 -9.99 9.87 -11.19
CA LEU A 405 -8.65 9.35 -11.43
C LEU A 405 -7.62 10.48 -11.54
N ASN A 406 -6.39 10.21 -11.10
CA ASN A 406 -5.23 11.07 -11.27
C ASN A 406 -4.29 10.41 -12.30
N ILE A 407 -3.99 11.09 -13.40
CA ILE A 407 -3.18 10.54 -14.51
C ILE A 407 -2.09 11.54 -14.85
N LEU A 408 -0.88 11.31 -14.37
CA LEU A 408 0.20 12.30 -14.42
C LEU A 408 1.53 11.69 -14.89
N GLY A 409 2.20 12.35 -15.83
CA GLY A 409 3.57 12.00 -16.22
C GLY A 409 3.73 10.65 -16.91
N ASN A 410 2.65 9.97 -17.31
CA ASN A 410 2.74 8.66 -17.96
C ASN A 410 3.27 8.79 -19.40
N GLU A 411 3.96 7.77 -19.90
CA GLU A 411 4.37 7.65 -21.30
C GLU A 411 3.55 6.59 -22.02
N ILE A 412 3.01 6.97 -23.17
CA ILE A 412 2.24 6.10 -24.05
C ILE A 412 3.06 5.93 -25.32
N VAL A 413 3.73 4.78 -25.44
CA VAL A 413 4.61 4.49 -26.57
C VAL A 413 3.77 4.04 -27.76
N PRO A 414 3.88 4.69 -28.93
CA PRO A 414 3.22 4.25 -30.15
C PRO A 414 3.82 2.95 -30.65
N GLY A 415 2.97 2.11 -31.23
CA GLY A 415 3.35 0.79 -31.74
C GLY A 415 2.67 0.47 -33.06
N GLY A 416 2.26 -0.79 -33.20
CA GLY A 416 1.51 -1.29 -34.35
C GLY A 416 0.09 -0.72 -34.46
N LEU A 417 -0.73 -1.38 -35.27
CA LEU A 417 -2.11 -0.95 -35.53
C LEU A 417 -2.91 -0.87 -34.21
N PHE A 418 -3.54 0.28 -33.95
CA PHE A 418 -4.30 0.58 -32.73
C PHE A 418 -3.49 0.56 -31.40
N GLN A 419 -2.16 0.59 -31.46
CA GLN A 419 -1.31 0.69 -30.27
C GLN A 419 -0.92 2.13 -29.93
N GLY A 420 -0.55 2.38 -28.67
CA GLY A 420 -0.20 3.71 -28.17
C GLY A 420 -1.39 4.67 -28.00
N LEU A 421 -2.55 4.13 -27.65
CA LEU A 421 -3.76 4.92 -27.41
C LEU A 421 -3.73 5.57 -26.02
N TYR A 422 -4.20 6.81 -25.96
CA TYR A 422 -4.51 7.52 -24.74
C TYR A 422 -5.99 7.88 -24.79
N VAL A 423 -6.81 7.05 -24.17
CA VAL A 423 -8.28 7.18 -24.16
C VAL A 423 -8.74 7.21 -22.72
N VAL A 424 -8.85 8.42 -22.19
CA VAL A 424 -9.32 8.67 -20.83
C VAL A 424 -10.76 9.17 -20.92
N SER A 425 -11.68 8.37 -20.38
CA SER A 425 -13.11 8.60 -20.36
C SER A 425 -13.66 8.43 -18.94
N GLY A 426 -14.64 9.26 -18.58
CA GLY A 426 -15.16 9.38 -17.22
C GLY A 426 -15.33 10.84 -16.82
N THR A 427 -15.37 11.12 -15.53
CA THR A 427 -15.59 12.47 -15.00
C THR A 427 -14.55 12.87 -13.94
N ASP A 428 -14.31 14.17 -13.78
CA ASP A 428 -13.42 14.71 -12.74
C ASP A 428 -11.98 14.14 -12.76
N HIS A 429 -11.47 13.71 -13.91
CA HIS A 429 -10.08 13.26 -14.00
C HIS A 429 -9.10 14.43 -13.87
N PHE A 430 -8.00 14.20 -13.17
CA PHE A 430 -6.87 15.13 -13.14
C PHE A 430 -5.77 14.60 -14.04
N GLU A 431 -5.59 15.24 -15.19
CA GLU A 431 -4.61 14.83 -16.20
C GLU A 431 -3.54 15.90 -16.38
N GLN A 432 -2.26 15.54 -16.24
CA GLN A 432 -1.18 16.52 -16.36
C GLN A 432 0.15 15.92 -16.83
N GLY A 433 0.74 16.48 -17.88
CA GLY A 433 2.11 16.18 -18.26
C GLY A 433 2.35 14.75 -18.71
N ASN A 434 1.31 14.00 -19.10
CA ASN A 434 1.50 12.71 -19.76
C ASN A 434 2.07 12.95 -21.17
N SER A 435 2.64 11.92 -21.78
CA SER A 435 3.28 11.99 -23.09
C SER A 435 2.80 10.87 -23.99
N GLN A 436 2.07 11.20 -25.05
CA GLN A 436 1.66 10.25 -26.09
C GLN A 436 2.53 10.46 -27.34
N GLY A 437 3.34 9.45 -27.69
CA GLY A 437 4.27 9.57 -28.82
C GLY A 437 5.28 10.73 -28.70
N GLY A 438 5.63 11.12 -27.48
CA GLY A 438 6.52 12.25 -27.18
C GLY A 438 5.84 13.61 -27.08
N ALA A 439 4.56 13.72 -27.41
CA ALA A 439 3.78 14.95 -27.27
C ALA A 439 3.05 14.99 -25.93
N ILE A 440 3.09 16.14 -25.24
CA ILE A 440 2.38 16.30 -23.97
C ILE A 440 0.86 16.19 -24.19
N VAL A 441 0.21 15.35 -23.39
CA VAL A 441 -1.24 15.15 -23.34
C VAL A 441 -1.75 15.22 -21.89
N PRO A 442 -2.81 16.01 -21.61
CA PRO A 442 -3.47 16.97 -22.49
C PRO A 442 -2.55 18.13 -22.90
N ALA A 443 -2.75 18.66 -24.11
CA ALA A 443 -1.94 19.76 -24.62
C ALA A 443 -2.01 20.99 -23.71
N GLY A 444 -0.87 21.65 -23.50
CA GLY A 444 -0.77 22.85 -22.66
C GLY A 444 -0.61 22.59 -21.15
N THR A 445 -0.65 21.33 -20.72
CA THR A 445 -0.35 20.98 -19.33
C THR A 445 1.16 21.01 -19.05
N PRO A 446 1.60 21.38 -17.82
CA PRO A 446 3.02 21.38 -17.48
C PRO A 446 3.58 19.95 -17.35
N ALA A 447 4.89 19.80 -17.59
CA ALA A 447 5.62 18.57 -17.30
C ALA A 447 5.62 18.26 -15.79
N GLN A 448 5.85 17.00 -15.43
CA GLN A 448 5.86 16.57 -14.03
C GLN A 448 7.21 16.87 -13.37
N GLU A 449 7.21 17.60 -12.26
CA GLU A 449 8.43 17.86 -11.46
C GLU A 449 8.66 16.82 -10.37
N ASP A 450 7.58 16.28 -9.79
CA ASP A 450 7.67 15.27 -8.72
C ASP A 450 8.39 14.02 -9.27
N THR A 451 9.41 13.52 -8.57
CA THR A 451 10.14 12.30 -8.98
C THR A 451 9.41 11.03 -8.54
N SER A 452 8.78 11.08 -7.36
CA SER A 452 7.99 10.01 -6.76
C SER A 452 6.90 10.59 -5.88
N LEU A 453 5.80 9.85 -5.73
CA LEU A 453 4.73 10.14 -4.78
C LEU A 453 4.79 9.24 -3.52
N TYR A 454 5.64 8.21 -3.50
CA TYR A 454 5.75 7.28 -2.36
C TYR A 454 7.13 7.19 -1.71
N PHE A 455 8.17 7.82 -2.28
CA PHE A 455 9.45 7.95 -1.58
C PHE A 455 10.01 9.38 -1.63
N ARG A 456 10.73 9.76 -0.57
CA ARG A 456 11.43 11.05 -0.47
C ARG A 456 12.93 10.93 -0.72
N GLN A 457 13.49 9.76 -0.43
CA GLN A 457 14.87 9.40 -0.70
C GLN A 457 14.86 8.31 -1.76
N LEU A 458 15.78 8.42 -2.73
CA LEU A 458 15.89 7.45 -3.81
C LEU A 458 16.17 6.04 -3.23
N PRO A 459 15.31 5.05 -3.48
CA PRO A 459 15.54 3.68 -3.05
C PRO A 459 16.81 3.10 -3.65
N SER A 460 17.51 2.26 -2.89
CA SER A 460 18.76 1.62 -3.32
C SER A 460 18.58 0.80 -4.60
N PHE A 461 17.44 0.13 -4.77
CA PHE A 461 17.18 -0.68 -5.97
C PHE A 461 17.07 0.16 -7.25
N LEU A 462 16.73 1.45 -7.15
CA LEU A 462 16.70 2.38 -8.29
C LEU A 462 18.05 3.10 -8.50
N SER A 463 19.01 2.92 -7.59
CA SER A 463 20.32 3.57 -7.69
C SER A 463 21.06 3.11 -8.95
N GLY A 464 21.55 4.08 -9.72
CA GLY A 464 22.25 3.81 -10.98
C GLY A 464 21.33 3.52 -12.18
N THR A 465 20.02 3.42 -11.98
CA THR A 465 19.04 3.21 -13.05
C THR A 465 18.44 4.55 -13.49
N ASN A 466 18.32 4.76 -14.81
CA ASN A 466 17.53 5.87 -15.33
C ASN A 466 16.03 5.53 -15.21
N PHE A 467 15.42 5.72 -14.04
CA PHE A 467 14.06 5.27 -13.74
C PHE A 467 12.95 6.28 -14.05
N LEU A 468 13.31 7.54 -14.31
CA LEU A 468 12.33 8.62 -14.36
C LEU A 468 11.59 8.63 -15.71
N ILE A 469 10.40 8.04 -15.74
CA ILE A 469 9.52 7.98 -16.92
C ILE A 469 8.73 9.28 -17.07
N GLY A 470 8.59 9.75 -18.31
CA GLY A 470 7.75 10.88 -18.69
C GLY A 470 8.41 12.25 -18.52
N PRO A 471 7.82 13.30 -19.13
CA PRO A 471 8.38 14.65 -19.10
C PRO A 471 8.70 15.13 -17.67
N PRO A 472 9.82 15.86 -17.46
CA PRO A 472 10.76 16.37 -18.47
C PRO A 472 11.83 15.36 -18.94
N SER A 473 11.78 14.11 -18.48
CA SER A 473 12.71 13.08 -18.97
C SER A 473 12.53 12.83 -20.47
N ALA A 474 13.61 12.37 -21.11
CA ALA A 474 13.57 12.01 -22.51
C ALA A 474 12.60 10.84 -22.74
N PHE A 475 11.69 11.03 -23.70
CA PHE A 475 10.63 10.07 -24.03
C PHE A 475 11.18 8.68 -24.34
N ASN A 476 10.59 7.65 -23.73
CA ASN A 476 10.90 6.25 -23.98
C ASN A 476 12.38 5.86 -23.73
N THR A 477 13.07 6.56 -22.82
CA THR A 477 14.49 6.28 -22.49
C THR A 477 14.71 5.62 -21.13
N ALA A 478 13.81 5.86 -20.16
CA ALA A 478 13.92 5.26 -18.84
C ALA A 478 13.81 3.72 -18.85
N SER A 479 14.40 3.05 -17.87
CA SER A 479 14.21 1.63 -17.58
C SER A 479 13.96 1.44 -16.09
N ILE A 480 13.68 0.20 -15.69
CA ILE A 480 13.51 -0.16 -14.28
C ILE A 480 14.24 -1.47 -14.00
N PRO A 481 14.73 -1.71 -12.77
CA PRO A 481 15.51 -2.91 -12.47
C PRO A 481 14.75 -4.21 -12.77
N ALA A 482 13.41 -4.24 -12.59
CA ALA A 482 12.59 -5.39 -12.95
C ALA A 482 12.65 -5.71 -14.46
N LYS A 483 12.59 -4.68 -15.32
CA LYS A 483 12.74 -4.81 -16.77
C LYS A 483 14.15 -5.26 -17.13
N ASP A 484 15.16 -4.64 -16.52
CA ASP A 484 16.56 -4.97 -16.81
C ASP A 484 16.89 -6.40 -16.40
N ARG A 485 16.40 -6.86 -15.23
CA ARG A 485 16.51 -8.28 -14.81
C ARG A 485 15.86 -9.21 -15.82
N PHE A 486 14.65 -8.90 -16.29
CA PHE A 486 13.93 -9.72 -17.26
C PHE A 486 14.76 -9.95 -18.55
N PHE A 487 15.37 -8.90 -19.09
CA PHE A 487 16.13 -8.97 -20.34
C PHE A 487 17.60 -9.37 -20.18
N SER A 488 18.16 -9.33 -18.96
CA SER A 488 19.57 -9.66 -18.71
C SER A 488 19.94 -11.14 -18.94
N GLY A 489 18.95 -12.03 -18.99
CA GLY A 489 19.18 -13.49 -19.04
C GLY A 489 19.58 -14.13 -17.70
N ASN A 490 19.70 -13.33 -16.63
CA ASN A 490 19.96 -13.80 -15.26
C ASN A 490 18.68 -14.26 -14.54
N GLU A 491 18.79 -14.50 -13.23
CA GLU A 491 17.67 -14.76 -12.34
C GLU A 491 16.63 -13.62 -12.40
N LYS A 492 15.34 -14.00 -12.49
CA LYS A 492 14.23 -13.04 -12.58
C LYS A 492 13.78 -12.56 -11.20
N THR A 493 14.10 -13.31 -10.16
CA THR A 493 13.84 -12.98 -8.77
C THR A 493 15.00 -12.19 -8.15
N ASP A 494 14.72 -11.40 -7.12
CA ASP A 494 15.72 -10.65 -6.34
C ASP A 494 15.64 -11.05 -4.86
N CYS A 495 16.63 -11.82 -4.43
CA CYS A 495 16.78 -12.34 -3.07
C CYS A 495 17.47 -11.38 -2.11
N GLU A 496 18.15 -10.35 -2.61
CA GLU A 496 18.96 -9.43 -1.79
C GLU A 496 18.13 -8.26 -1.23
N ALA A 497 16.81 -8.32 -1.44
CA ALA A 497 15.80 -7.34 -1.08
C ALA A 497 15.82 -6.83 0.37
N ARG A 498 16.45 -7.53 1.32
CA ARG A 498 16.41 -7.17 2.75
C ARG A 498 16.83 -5.71 3.02
N THR A 499 17.60 -5.10 2.12
CA THR A 499 17.99 -3.68 2.17
C THR A 499 17.17 -2.74 1.28
N GLY A 500 16.41 -3.25 0.30
CA GLY A 500 15.64 -2.49 -0.70
C GLY A 500 14.15 -2.29 -0.38
N LEU A 501 13.66 -2.95 0.67
CA LEU A 501 12.24 -2.94 1.06
C LEU A 501 11.75 -1.62 1.65
N ILE A 502 12.65 -0.69 1.99
CA ILE A 502 12.27 0.58 2.64
C ILE A 502 12.48 1.71 1.64
N VAL A 503 11.36 2.33 1.25
CA VAL A 503 11.29 3.41 0.27
C VAL A 503 10.77 4.65 0.99
N GLY A 504 11.65 5.23 1.80
CA GLY A 504 11.30 6.30 2.71
C GLY A 504 12.43 6.48 3.70
N SER A 505 12.71 7.72 4.06
CA SER A 505 13.62 7.99 5.15
C SER A 505 13.05 7.32 6.41
N PHE A 506 13.69 6.27 6.90
CA PHE A 506 13.86 6.18 8.35
C PHE A 506 14.88 7.26 8.73
N GLU A 507 14.52 8.53 8.52
CA GLU A 507 14.74 9.40 9.65
C GLU A 507 13.74 8.86 10.67
N PRO A 508 14.17 8.18 11.76
CA PRO A 508 13.27 8.12 12.91
C PRO A 508 12.88 9.57 13.11
N PRO A 509 11.61 9.99 12.95
CA PRO A 509 11.21 11.30 12.44
C PRO A 509 11.96 12.45 13.11
N SER A 510 13.19 12.80 12.74
CA SER A 510 14.15 13.38 13.70
C SER A 510 13.99 12.95 15.19
N ALA A 511 13.50 11.77 15.59
CA ALA A 511 12.81 11.49 16.86
C ALA A 511 12.14 12.72 17.51
N ALA A 512 11.36 13.47 16.75
CA ALA A 512 10.29 14.28 17.29
C ALA A 512 9.39 13.29 18.01
N PHE A 513 9.46 13.34 19.32
CA PHE A 513 8.64 12.56 20.21
C PHE A 513 7.16 12.71 19.84
N GLN A 514 6.37 11.66 20.11
CA GLN A 514 4.93 11.71 19.87
C GLN A 514 4.33 12.92 20.60
N PHE A 515 3.61 13.76 19.85
CA PHE A 515 3.04 15.00 20.34
C PHE A 515 1.68 15.26 19.68
N GLY A 516 0.65 15.51 20.48
CA GLY A 516 -0.73 15.75 20.04
C GLY A 516 -1.35 16.95 20.74
N VAL A 517 -2.28 17.63 20.07
CA VAL A 517 -3.08 18.73 20.65
C VAL A 517 -4.54 18.49 20.31
N TYR A 518 -5.42 18.45 21.30
CA TYR A 518 -6.83 18.10 21.14
C TYR A 518 -7.68 18.63 22.30
N PRO A 519 -9.01 18.86 22.14
CA PRO A 519 -9.68 18.96 20.87
C PRO A 519 -9.12 20.13 20.06
N ASN A 520 -9.16 20.01 18.74
CA ASN A 520 -8.76 21.05 17.82
C ASN A 520 -9.81 21.12 16.70
N PRO A 521 -10.80 22.03 16.78
CA PRO A 521 -10.80 23.24 17.60
C PRO A 521 -11.01 23.04 19.11
N ALA A 522 -10.33 23.86 19.91
CA ALA A 522 -10.46 23.96 21.36
C ALA A 522 -11.51 25.02 21.74
N SER A 523 -12.26 24.78 22.82
CA SER A 523 -13.24 25.72 23.39
C SER A 523 -12.78 26.21 24.77
N ALA A 524 -13.26 25.64 25.87
CA ALA A 524 -12.87 26.05 27.22
C ALA A 524 -11.48 25.50 27.64
N GLU A 525 -11.06 24.40 27.04
CA GLU A 525 -9.83 23.71 27.36
C GLU A 525 -9.26 22.99 26.13
N CYS A 526 -7.95 22.78 26.17
CA CYS A 526 -7.25 21.88 25.26
C CYS A 526 -6.33 20.96 26.06
N PHE A 527 -5.89 19.89 25.43
CA PHE A 527 -5.02 18.88 25.96
C PHE A 527 -3.83 18.74 25.04
N VAL A 528 -2.66 18.58 25.65
CA VAL A 528 -1.44 18.24 24.95
C VAL A 528 -1.02 16.85 25.41
N PHE A 529 -0.83 15.94 24.46
CA PHE A 529 -0.24 14.64 24.73
C PHE A 529 1.24 14.66 24.35
N MET A 530 2.07 14.15 25.25
CA MET A 530 3.51 13.96 25.09
C MET A 530 3.83 12.48 25.30
N GLY A 531 4.35 11.81 24.27
CA GLY A 531 4.76 10.41 24.37
C GLY A 531 6.08 10.20 25.12
N VAL A 532 6.79 11.27 25.46
CA VAL A 532 7.96 11.27 26.34
C VAL A 532 7.96 12.55 27.19
N PRO A 533 8.57 12.55 28.39
CA PRO A 533 8.69 13.74 29.23
C PRO A 533 9.36 14.92 28.51
N GLY A 534 8.73 16.11 28.50
CA GLY A 534 9.27 17.29 27.82
C GLY A 534 8.65 18.61 28.28
N ALA A 535 8.83 19.67 27.51
CA ALA A 535 8.24 20.99 27.74
C ALA A 535 7.22 21.31 26.65
N VAL A 536 6.21 22.10 26.98
CA VAL A 536 5.15 22.54 26.07
C VAL A 536 4.99 24.04 26.21
N GLU A 537 4.93 24.76 25.10
CA GLU A 537 4.71 26.19 25.01
C GLU A 537 3.61 26.48 23.96
N ILE A 538 2.71 27.41 24.24
CA ILE A 538 1.67 27.82 23.30
C ILE A 538 1.79 29.30 23.03
N PHE A 539 1.87 29.67 21.76
CA PHE A 539 1.98 31.04 21.29
C PHE A 539 0.72 31.43 20.52
N ASP A 540 0.26 32.67 20.68
CA ASP A 540 -0.67 33.25 19.71
C ASP A 540 0.08 33.70 18.43
N LEU A 541 -0.66 34.08 17.39
CA LEU A 541 -0.08 34.53 16.12
C LEU A 541 0.77 35.81 16.21
N SER A 542 0.66 36.57 17.30
CA SER A 542 1.56 37.71 17.54
C SER A 542 2.91 37.29 18.13
N GLY A 543 3.09 35.99 18.39
CA GLY A 543 4.28 35.43 19.05
C GLY A 543 4.24 35.53 20.57
N LYS A 544 3.12 35.98 21.17
CA LYS A 544 2.99 36.07 22.63
C LYS A 544 2.74 34.67 23.21
N CYS A 545 3.59 34.27 24.14
CA CYS A 545 3.41 33.03 24.90
C CYS A 545 2.17 33.14 25.81
N ARG A 546 1.23 32.21 25.64
CA ARG A 546 -0.04 32.10 26.36
C ARG A 546 -0.01 31.01 27.42
N PHE A 547 0.84 30.00 27.21
CA PHE A 547 1.03 28.92 28.14
C PHE A 547 2.45 28.36 28.00
N SER A 548 3.06 27.97 29.11
CA SER A 548 4.31 27.22 29.13
C SER A 548 4.32 26.27 30.32
N SER A 549 4.74 25.03 30.11
CA SER A 549 4.93 24.04 31.15
C SER A 549 6.20 23.24 30.87
N GLU A 550 7.02 23.08 31.90
CA GLU A 550 8.22 22.23 31.89
C GLU A 550 7.86 20.89 32.56
N ASN A 551 8.39 19.78 32.05
CA ASN A 551 8.19 18.41 32.56
C ASN A 551 6.78 17.82 32.38
N VAL A 552 6.20 17.97 31.19
CA VAL A 552 4.99 17.28 30.74
C VAL A 552 5.32 15.84 30.39
N ASP A 553 4.72 14.90 31.11
CA ASP A 553 4.77 13.46 30.83
C ASP A 553 3.33 12.94 30.62
N GLY A 554 3.05 12.39 29.43
CA GLY A 554 1.70 11.98 29.05
C GLY A 554 0.78 13.16 28.73
N LYS A 555 -0.43 13.17 29.33
CA LYS A 555 -1.51 14.13 29.01
C LYS A 555 -1.46 15.34 29.94
N LEU A 556 -1.35 16.53 29.36
CA LEU A 556 -1.47 17.82 30.05
C LEU A 556 -2.78 18.51 29.67
N ARG A 557 -3.55 18.92 30.68
CA ARG A 557 -4.74 19.76 30.52
C ARG A 557 -4.36 21.24 30.57
N ILE A 558 -4.82 22.01 29.59
CA ILE A 558 -4.55 23.45 29.46
C ILE A 558 -5.89 24.20 29.38
N PRO A 559 -6.28 24.94 30.44
CA PRO A 559 -7.46 25.79 30.40
C PRO A 559 -7.21 26.98 29.47
N CYS A 560 -8.03 27.13 28.45
CA CYS A 560 -7.92 28.21 27.45
C CYS A 560 -9.21 29.01 27.27
N ALA A 561 -10.21 28.85 28.15
CA ALA A 561 -11.51 29.53 28.06
C ALA A 561 -11.42 31.05 27.89
N TYR A 562 -10.43 31.70 28.51
CA TYR A 562 -10.23 33.15 28.44
C TYR A 562 -9.35 33.60 27.28
N TRP A 563 -8.90 32.68 26.43
CA TRP A 563 -8.06 33.01 25.28
C TRP A 563 -8.95 33.51 24.14
N PRO A 564 -8.54 34.58 23.43
CA PRO A 564 -9.25 35.04 22.25
C PRO A 564 -9.44 33.90 21.23
N ALA A 565 -10.57 33.89 20.53
CA ALA A 565 -10.73 33.01 19.38
C ALA A 565 -9.64 33.30 18.34
N GLY A 566 -9.09 32.26 17.72
CA GLY A 566 -8.00 32.38 16.76
C GLY A 566 -7.08 31.17 16.72
N LEU A 567 -6.05 31.24 15.89
CA LEU A 567 -5.05 30.18 15.74
C LEU A 567 -3.90 30.36 16.75
N TYR A 568 -3.42 29.25 17.29
CA TYR A 568 -2.32 29.20 18.25
C TYR A 568 -1.29 28.17 17.76
N LEU A 569 -0.01 28.47 17.97
CA LEU A 569 1.10 27.55 17.73
C LEU A 569 1.45 26.85 19.03
N VAL A 570 1.19 25.55 19.12
CA VAL A 570 1.62 24.71 20.23
C VAL A 570 2.95 24.09 19.86
N ARG A 571 3.99 24.43 20.61
CA ARG A 571 5.35 23.94 20.48
C ARG A 571 5.64 22.98 21.63
N ALA A 572 6.21 21.83 21.34
CA ALA A 572 6.73 20.92 22.33
C ALA A 572 8.24 20.76 22.18
N LYS A 573 8.94 20.50 23.27
CA LYS A 573 10.39 20.28 23.32
C LYS A 573 10.72 19.07 24.18
N CYS A 574 11.63 18.21 23.74
CA CYS A 574 12.18 17.13 24.56
C CYS A 574 13.59 16.80 24.08
N ALA A 575 14.54 16.58 25.02
CA ALA A 575 15.89 16.08 24.74
C ALA A 575 16.59 16.80 23.55
N GLY A 576 16.49 18.14 23.49
CA GLY A 576 17.10 18.95 22.44
C GLY A 576 16.33 19.03 21.11
N LYS A 577 15.12 18.45 21.05
CA LYS A 577 14.27 18.40 19.85
C LYS A 577 13.01 19.23 20.05
N THR A 578 12.45 19.76 18.96
CA THR A 578 11.26 20.62 18.97
C THR A 578 10.24 20.14 17.92
N ALA A 579 8.97 20.02 18.31
CA ALA A 579 7.84 19.77 17.42
C ALA A 579 6.81 20.89 17.57
N ALA A 580 5.99 21.14 16.53
CA ALA A 580 4.92 22.13 16.63
C ALA A 580 3.65 21.70 15.88
N LYS A 581 2.50 22.10 16.40
CA LYS A 581 1.16 21.90 15.83
C LYS A 581 0.36 23.18 15.99
N PHE A 582 -0.62 23.38 15.13
CA PHE A 582 -1.59 24.47 15.30
C PHE A 582 -2.78 23.99 16.12
N MET A 583 -3.32 24.90 16.93
CA MET A 583 -4.56 24.74 17.67
C MET A 583 -5.49 25.92 17.33
N LEU A 584 -6.68 25.64 16.85
CA LEU A 584 -7.73 26.63 16.63
C LEU A 584 -8.55 26.78 17.92
N LYS A 585 -8.62 27.97 18.50
CA LYS A 585 -9.53 28.32 19.60
C LYS A 585 -10.81 28.92 19.01
N MET A 586 -11.94 28.27 19.27
CA MET A 586 -13.26 28.81 18.99
C MET A 586 -13.75 29.63 20.19
N PRO A 587 -14.75 30.53 20.04
CA PRO A 587 -15.28 31.34 21.14
C PRO A 587 -15.54 30.57 22.43
#